data_AF-A0A7X8XP31-F1
#
_entry.id   AF-A0A7X8XP31-F1
#
_cell.length_a   1.000
_cell.length_b   1.000
_cell.length_c   1.000
_cell.angle_alpha   90.00
_cell.angle_beta   90.00
_cell.angle_gamma   90.00
#
_symmetry.space_group_name_H-M   'P 1'
#
loop_
_entity.id
_entity.type
_entity.pdbx_description
1 polymer ?
#
loop_
_entity_poly.entity_id
_entity_poly.type
_entity_poly.pdbx_seq_one_letter_code
_entity_poly.pdbx_strand_id
1 'polypeptide(L)'
;MNATRNLATVALVLVLAGAAWAEPVLVGDLRGIFGATCRVYRDGDHVGVAVRMDGVLHVVALQRDQAILLADTLEDAWESRMALSVGESRIAGQVASPSGNSVYVAVNRKGPGARPIVAVAAKDETLGCAFFDQAGQVRYLANTLRRAAR
;
A
#
# COMPACT_ATOMS: atom_id res chain seq x y z
N MET A 1 11.63 -54.55 -9.96
CA MET A 1 10.80 -53.53 -9.27
C MET A 1 11.59 -52.23 -9.19
N ASN A 2 11.47 -51.31 -10.16
CA ASN A 2 12.14 -49.98 -10.08
C ASN A 2 11.50 -48.88 -10.95
N ALA A 3 10.53 -49.19 -11.81
CA ALA A 3 9.88 -48.18 -12.67
C ALA A 3 8.85 -47.30 -11.94
N THR A 4 8.23 -47.79 -10.87
CA THR A 4 7.19 -47.05 -10.12
C THR A 4 7.73 -45.97 -9.19
N ARG A 5 8.99 -46.08 -8.73
CA ARG A 5 9.61 -45.06 -7.86
C ARG A 5 9.95 -43.78 -8.62
N ASN A 6 10.38 -43.88 -9.87
CA ASN A 6 10.80 -42.71 -10.65
C ASN A 6 9.62 -41.85 -11.12
N LEU A 7 8.47 -42.45 -11.42
CA LEU A 7 7.26 -41.71 -11.80
C LEU A 7 6.70 -40.88 -10.62
N ALA A 8 6.73 -41.43 -9.40
CA ALA A 8 6.27 -40.71 -8.22
C ALA A 8 7.14 -39.49 -7.89
N THR A 9 8.46 -39.58 -8.08
CA THR A 9 9.38 -38.45 -7.86
C THR A 9 9.23 -37.37 -8.92
N VAL A 10 9.07 -37.75 -10.20
CA VAL A 10 8.86 -36.77 -11.29
C VAL A 10 7.50 -36.09 -11.19
N ALA A 11 6.45 -36.82 -10.80
CA ALA A 11 5.13 -36.23 -10.54
C ALA A 11 5.17 -35.26 -9.35
N LEU A 12 5.90 -35.58 -8.27
CA LEU A 12 6.03 -34.69 -7.10
C LEU A 12 6.81 -33.41 -7.44
N VAL A 13 7.85 -33.50 -8.27
CA VAL A 13 8.63 -32.33 -8.72
C VAL A 13 7.82 -31.44 -9.66
N LEU A 14 6.97 -32.01 -10.53
CA LEU A 14 6.04 -31.24 -11.38
C LEU A 14 4.89 -30.61 -10.57
N VAL A 15 4.42 -31.25 -9.50
CA VAL A 15 3.40 -30.67 -8.60
C VAL A 15 3.98 -29.52 -7.76
N LEU A 16 5.25 -29.58 -7.36
CA LEU A 16 5.93 -28.50 -6.65
C LEU A 16 6.33 -27.33 -7.55
N ALA A 17 6.64 -27.58 -8.83
CA ALA A 17 6.87 -26.52 -9.83
C ALA A 17 5.55 -25.91 -10.36
N GLY A 18 4.42 -26.58 -10.13
CA GLY A 18 3.08 -26.15 -10.55
C GLY A 18 2.38 -25.19 -9.58
N ALA A 19 2.95 -24.93 -8.40
CA ALA A 19 2.56 -23.78 -7.59
C ALA A 19 3.22 -22.55 -8.22
N ALA A 20 2.66 -22.08 -9.33
CA ALA A 20 2.95 -20.77 -9.87
C ALA A 20 2.52 -19.74 -8.82
N TRP A 21 3.46 -19.37 -7.92
CA TRP A 21 3.34 -18.17 -7.13
C TRP A 21 3.23 -17.03 -8.14
N ALA A 22 2.02 -16.49 -8.30
CA ALA A 22 1.81 -15.39 -9.21
C ALA A 22 2.74 -14.26 -8.79
N GLU A 23 3.65 -13.84 -9.69
CA GLU A 23 4.55 -12.74 -9.36
C GLU A 23 3.74 -11.49 -8.98
N PRO A 24 4.18 -10.71 -7.97
CA PRO A 24 3.49 -9.50 -7.57
C PRO A 24 3.30 -8.56 -8.77
N VAL A 25 2.05 -8.23 -9.09
CA VAL A 25 1.70 -7.36 -10.22
C VAL A 25 1.66 -5.92 -9.73
N LEU A 26 2.45 -5.03 -10.34
CA LEU A 26 2.34 -3.59 -10.11
C LEU A 26 1.02 -3.07 -10.68
N VAL A 27 0.14 -2.58 -9.81
CA VAL A 27 -1.20 -2.05 -10.18
C VAL A 27 -1.16 -0.55 -10.43
N GLY A 28 -0.22 0.15 -9.77
CA GLY A 28 0.05 1.55 -10.03
C GLY A 28 1.12 2.14 -9.11
N ASP A 29 1.66 3.27 -9.52
CA ASP A 29 2.65 4.02 -8.78
C ASP A 29 2.37 5.52 -8.85
N LEU A 30 2.77 6.23 -7.79
CA LEU A 30 2.57 7.66 -7.69
C LEU A 30 3.70 8.30 -6.89
N ARG A 31 4.34 9.30 -7.48
CA ARG A 31 5.36 10.11 -6.81
C ARG A 31 4.72 11.25 -6.03
N GLY A 32 5.07 11.36 -4.76
CA GLY A 32 4.67 12.46 -3.88
C GLY A 32 5.53 13.71 -4.08
N ILE A 33 5.13 14.81 -3.43
CA ILE A 33 5.72 16.14 -3.62
C ILE A 33 7.15 16.29 -3.12
N PHE A 34 7.61 15.38 -2.25
CA PHE A 34 8.97 15.35 -1.70
C PHE A 34 9.83 14.23 -2.31
N GLY A 35 9.46 13.71 -3.48
CA GLY A 35 10.27 12.73 -4.19
C GLY A 35 10.04 11.26 -3.78
N ALA A 36 9.43 11.01 -2.62
CA ALA A 36 9.01 9.66 -2.22
C ALA A 36 7.98 9.09 -3.21
N THR A 37 7.99 7.77 -3.40
CA THR A 37 7.07 7.08 -4.32
C THR A 37 6.20 6.09 -3.55
N CYS A 38 4.89 6.13 -3.75
CA CYS A 38 3.96 5.12 -3.27
C CYS A 38 3.59 4.18 -4.43
N ARG A 39 3.71 2.88 -4.22
CA ARG A 39 3.37 1.84 -5.20
C ARG A 39 2.37 0.87 -4.60
N VAL A 40 1.45 0.41 -5.44
CA VAL A 40 0.45 -0.58 -5.07
C VAL A 40 0.65 -1.82 -5.91
N TYR A 41 0.81 -2.95 -5.26
CA TYR A 41 0.99 -4.27 -5.86
C TYR A 41 -0.19 -5.17 -5.51
N ARG A 42 -0.48 -6.13 -6.38
CA ARG A 42 -1.36 -7.25 -6.09
C ARG A 42 -0.53 -8.53 -6.07
N ASP A 43 -0.67 -9.32 -5.02
CA ASP A 43 0.01 -10.60 -4.83
C ASP A 43 -0.98 -11.62 -4.26
N GLY A 44 -1.55 -12.45 -5.15
CA GLY A 44 -2.62 -13.40 -4.79
C GLY A 44 -3.82 -12.70 -4.11
N ASP A 45 -4.03 -13.01 -2.84
CA ASP A 45 -5.08 -12.43 -1.99
C ASP A 45 -4.63 -11.20 -1.18
N HIS A 46 -3.39 -10.74 -1.39
CA HIS A 46 -2.83 -9.58 -0.72
C HIS A 46 -2.66 -8.40 -1.66
N VAL A 47 -2.70 -7.20 -1.08
CA VAL A 47 -2.39 -5.93 -1.72
C VAL A 47 -1.19 -5.33 -1.01
N GLY A 48 -0.07 -5.23 -1.73
CA GLY A 48 1.15 -4.61 -1.21
C GLY A 48 1.10 -3.10 -1.36
N VAL A 49 1.27 -2.35 -0.27
CA VAL A 49 1.50 -0.90 -0.31
C VAL A 49 2.97 -0.66 0.01
N ALA A 50 3.69 -0.11 -0.96
CA ALA A 50 5.12 0.14 -0.82
C ALA A 50 5.42 1.63 -0.92
N VAL A 51 6.11 2.18 0.07
CA VAL A 51 6.60 3.55 0.05
C VAL A 51 8.12 3.55 -0.05
N ARG A 52 8.65 4.11 -1.15
CA ARG A 52 10.08 4.32 -1.33
C ARG A 52 10.47 5.74 -0.93
N MET A 53 11.36 5.87 0.03
CA MET A 53 11.88 7.14 0.54
C MET A 53 13.38 6.99 0.81
N ASP A 54 14.19 7.96 0.36
CA ASP A 54 15.65 7.97 0.57
C ASP A 54 16.38 6.66 0.19
N GLY A 55 15.92 6.02 -0.88
CA GLY A 55 16.47 4.75 -1.37
C GLY A 55 15.98 3.50 -0.64
N VAL A 56 15.28 3.65 0.49
CA VAL A 56 14.69 2.56 1.28
C VAL A 56 13.27 2.30 0.82
N LEU A 57 12.86 1.03 0.76
CA LEU A 57 11.51 0.60 0.39
C LEU A 57 10.82 0.00 1.61
N HIS A 58 9.72 0.60 2.04
CA HIS A 58 8.89 0.12 3.14
C HIS A 58 7.65 -0.52 2.58
N VAL A 59 7.33 -1.75 2.99
CA VAL A 59 6.25 -2.53 2.36
C VAL A 59 5.32 -3.11 3.42
N VAL A 60 4.02 -2.90 3.22
CA VAL A 60 2.96 -3.50 4.03
C VAL A 60 2.04 -4.30 3.12
N ALA A 61 1.88 -5.58 3.42
CA ALA A 61 0.92 -6.44 2.75
C ALA A 61 -0.43 -6.38 3.49
N LEU A 62 -1.47 -5.92 2.80
CA LEU A 62 -2.83 -5.82 3.31
C LEU A 62 -3.69 -6.94 2.72
N GLN A 63 -4.74 -7.32 3.42
CA GLN A 63 -5.84 -8.09 2.83
C GLN A 63 -6.66 -7.19 1.88
N ARG A 64 -7.47 -7.79 1.01
CA ARG A 64 -8.27 -7.05 0.01
C ARG A 64 -9.24 -6.05 0.64
N ASP A 65 -9.94 -6.45 1.70
CA ASP A 65 -10.83 -5.61 2.49
C ASP A 65 -10.08 -4.48 3.21
N GLN A 66 -8.90 -4.76 3.75
CA GLN A 66 -8.00 -3.77 4.36
C GLN A 66 -7.52 -2.73 3.33
N ALA A 67 -7.23 -3.15 2.10
CA ALA A 67 -6.86 -2.23 1.02
C ALA A 67 -8.04 -1.32 0.59
N ILE A 68 -9.26 -1.84 0.60
CA ILE A 68 -10.48 -1.05 0.36
C ILE A 68 -10.67 -0.04 1.50
N LEU A 69 -10.55 -0.47 2.75
CA LEU A 69 -10.62 0.42 3.92
C LEU A 69 -9.57 1.53 3.86
N LEU A 70 -8.35 1.22 3.44
CA LEU A 70 -7.30 2.23 3.24
C LEU A 70 -7.67 3.24 2.14
N ALA A 71 -8.30 2.77 1.06
CA ALA A 71 -8.78 3.64 -0.02
C ALA A 71 -9.85 4.62 0.47
N ASP A 72 -10.80 4.13 1.26
CA ASP A 72 -11.87 4.96 1.84
C ASP A 72 -11.30 5.97 2.84
N THR A 73 -10.39 5.51 3.71
CA THR A 73 -9.66 6.38 4.67
C THR A 73 -8.90 7.50 3.97
N LEU A 74 -8.32 7.24 2.80
CA LEU A 74 -7.63 8.25 2.00
C LEU A 74 -8.56 9.34 1.49
N GLU A 75 -9.72 8.94 0.99
CA GLU A 75 -10.73 9.87 0.47
C GLU A 75 -11.34 10.69 1.61
N ASP A 76 -11.70 10.05 2.73
CA ASP A 76 -12.22 10.71 3.94
C ASP A 76 -11.19 11.70 4.54
N ALA A 77 -9.92 11.32 4.56
CA ALA A 77 -8.84 12.18 5.01
C ALA A 77 -8.72 13.41 4.11
N TRP A 78 -8.84 13.23 2.79
CA TRP A 78 -8.85 14.34 1.86
C TRP A 78 -10.07 15.23 2.06
N GLU A 79 -11.28 14.69 2.19
CA GLU A 79 -12.49 15.50 2.36
C GLU A 79 -12.48 16.30 3.67
N SER A 80 -12.07 15.68 4.77
CA SER A 80 -12.03 16.30 6.10
C SER A 80 -10.83 17.23 6.32
N ARG A 81 -9.88 17.33 5.37
CA ARG A 81 -8.58 18.00 5.57
C ARG A 81 -8.66 19.47 5.97
N MET A 82 -9.73 20.16 5.58
CA MET A 82 -9.93 21.59 5.86
C MET A 82 -10.46 21.85 7.27
N ALA A 83 -10.93 20.82 7.98
CA ALA A 83 -11.38 20.94 9.37
C ALA A 83 -10.22 21.08 10.36
N LEU A 84 -8.99 20.72 9.98
CA LEU A 84 -7.80 20.93 10.80
C LEU A 84 -7.45 22.42 10.89
N SER A 85 -7.06 22.86 12.08
CA SER A 85 -6.51 24.20 12.25
C SER A 85 -5.17 24.33 11.52
N VAL A 86 -4.81 25.56 11.20
CA VAL A 86 -3.51 25.86 10.60
C VAL A 86 -2.40 25.51 11.59
N GLY A 87 -1.37 24.80 11.13
CA GLY A 87 -0.25 24.33 11.94
C GLY A 87 -0.44 22.93 12.53
N GLU A 88 -1.63 22.33 12.39
CA GLU A 88 -1.93 21.03 12.97
C GLU A 88 -1.61 19.86 12.03
N SER A 89 -1.37 18.71 12.66
CA SER A 89 -1.27 17.40 12.02
C SER A 89 -2.14 16.40 12.75
N ARG A 90 -2.77 15.49 12.02
CA ARG A 90 -3.64 14.45 12.58
C ARG A 90 -3.49 13.15 11.80
N ILE A 91 -3.43 12.03 12.51
CA ILE A 91 -3.66 10.71 11.89
C ILE A 91 -5.16 10.60 11.60
N ALA A 92 -5.51 10.53 10.32
CA ALA A 92 -6.90 10.36 9.88
C ALA A 92 -7.35 8.90 10.00
N GLY A 93 -6.41 7.94 9.86
CA GLY A 93 -6.70 6.54 10.08
C GLY A 93 -5.45 5.66 10.00
N GLN A 94 -5.62 4.40 10.39
CA GLN A 94 -4.61 3.36 10.37
C GLN A 94 -5.27 2.06 9.92
N VAL A 95 -4.60 1.33 9.03
CA VAL A 95 -4.97 -0.03 8.63
C VAL A 95 -3.83 -0.96 9.03
N ALA A 96 -4.10 -1.87 9.96
CA ALA A 96 -3.14 -2.85 10.45
C ALA A 96 -3.22 -4.13 9.62
N SER A 97 -2.07 -4.59 9.13
CA SER A 97 -1.93 -5.89 8.47
C SER A 97 -1.85 -7.03 9.50
N PRO A 98 -2.17 -8.28 9.12
CA PRO A 98 -2.04 -9.44 9.99
C PRO A 98 -0.61 -9.69 10.50
N SER A 99 0.42 -9.20 9.80
CA SER A 99 1.82 -9.32 10.22
C SER A 99 2.24 -8.32 11.31
N GLY A 100 1.33 -7.43 11.74
CA GLY A 100 1.61 -6.39 12.73
C GLY A 100 2.13 -5.07 12.13
N ASN A 101 2.45 -5.05 10.83
CA ASN A 101 2.78 -3.83 10.09
C ASN A 101 1.52 -2.99 9.83
N SER A 102 1.66 -1.70 9.52
CA SER A 102 0.50 -0.82 9.33
C SER A 102 0.72 0.23 8.25
N VAL A 103 -0.37 0.59 7.56
CA VAL A 103 -0.41 1.79 6.73
C VAL A 103 -1.20 2.88 7.46
N TYR A 104 -0.60 4.05 7.59
CA TYR A 104 -1.24 5.23 8.18
C TYR A 104 -1.61 6.23 7.10
N VAL A 105 -2.74 6.90 7.30
CA VAL A 105 -3.12 8.09 6.56
C VAL A 105 -3.11 9.26 7.52
N ALA A 106 -2.37 10.30 7.20
CA ALA A 106 -2.31 11.51 8.00
C ALA A 106 -2.64 12.75 7.16
N VAL A 107 -3.18 13.76 7.80
CA VAL A 107 -3.41 15.09 7.23
C VAL A 107 -2.53 16.08 7.96
N ASN A 108 -1.87 16.94 7.20
CA ASN A 108 -1.05 18.03 7.74
C ASN A 108 -1.43 19.34 7.07
N ARG A 109 -1.55 20.41 7.86
CA ARG A 109 -1.77 21.77 7.37
C ARG A 109 -0.62 22.69 7.81
N LYS A 110 0.49 22.69 7.06
CA LYS A 110 1.79 23.28 7.43
C LYS A 110 1.83 24.79 7.76
N GLY A 111 0.78 25.57 7.54
CA GLY A 111 0.80 27.00 7.86
C GLY A 111 -0.26 27.84 7.14
N PRO A 112 -0.36 29.14 7.46
CA PRO A 112 -1.32 30.04 6.83
C PRO A 112 -1.06 30.09 5.31
N GLY A 113 -2.10 29.88 4.50
CA GLY A 113 -1.98 29.85 3.03
C GLY A 113 -1.36 28.57 2.44
N ALA A 114 -0.82 27.66 3.27
CA ALA A 114 -0.32 26.37 2.79
C ALA A 114 -1.48 25.44 2.45
N ARG A 115 -1.32 24.69 1.36
CA ARG A 115 -2.29 23.65 0.99
C ARG A 115 -2.22 22.50 1.99
N PRO A 116 -3.35 21.92 2.38
CA PRO A 116 -3.36 20.70 3.19
C PRO A 116 -2.70 19.56 2.41
N ILE A 117 -1.90 18.76 3.11
CA ILE A 117 -1.17 17.62 2.59
C ILE A 117 -1.74 16.36 3.22
N VAL A 118 -2.02 15.35 2.40
CA VAL A 118 -2.31 13.99 2.85
C VAL A 118 -1.04 13.15 2.72
N ALA A 119 -0.66 12.46 3.79
CA ALA A 119 0.47 11.55 3.82
C ALA A 119 -0.02 10.11 3.92
N VAL A 120 0.61 9.22 3.14
CA VAL A 120 0.51 7.77 3.30
C VAL A 120 1.82 7.28 3.85
N ALA A 121 1.78 6.62 4.99
CA ALA A 121 2.96 6.08 5.63
C ALA A 121 2.86 4.56 5.75
N ALA A 122 3.79 3.84 5.12
CA ALA A 122 3.98 2.42 5.32
C ALA A 122 4.92 2.23 6.52
N LYS A 123 4.43 1.61 7.58
CA LYS A 123 5.19 1.28 8.78
C LYS A 123 5.44 -0.23 8.83
N ASP A 124 6.70 -0.58 8.66
CA ASP A 124 7.26 -1.89 9.00
C ASP A 124 8.08 -1.75 10.30
N GLU A 125 9.24 -2.39 10.39
CA GLU A 125 10.23 -2.13 11.45
C GLU A 125 10.60 -0.63 11.54
N THR A 126 10.42 0.09 10.43
CA THR A 126 10.69 1.52 10.24
C THR A 126 9.52 2.22 9.54
N LEU A 127 9.67 3.49 9.13
CA LEU A 127 8.58 4.30 8.57
C LEU A 127 8.98 4.97 7.25
N GLY A 128 8.24 4.67 6.18
CA GLY A 128 8.34 5.39 4.90
C GLY A 128 7.08 6.20 4.63
N CYS A 129 7.23 7.47 4.21
CA CYS A 129 6.10 8.38 3.99
C CYS A 129 6.10 8.99 2.58
N ALA A 130 4.95 9.00 1.93
CA ALA A 130 4.69 9.74 0.70
C ALA A 130 3.60 10.80 0.92
N PHE A 131 3.78 11.99 0.34
CA PHE A 131 2.96 13.17 0.60
C PHE A 131 2.29 13.68 -0.67
N PHE A 132 1.01 14.04 -0.58
CA PHE A 132 0.16 14.44 -1.70
C PHE A 132 -0.64 15.70 -1.35
N ASP A 133 -0.67 16.68 -2.25
CA ASP A 133 -1.35 17.97 -2.06
C ASP A 133 -2.44 18.24 -3.11
N GLN A 134 -2.76 17.23 -3.93
CA GLN A 134 -3.78 17.31 -4.97
C GLN A 134 -4.86 16.23 -4.81
N ALA A 135 -6.12 16.61 -5.04
CA ALA A 135 -7.26 15.69 -4.97
C ALA A 135 -7.12 14.51 -5.95
N GLY A 136 -6.62 14.78 -7.15
CA GLY A 136 -6.42 13.76 -8.19
C GLY A 136 -5.43 12.68 -7.78
N GLN A 137 -4.38 13.04 -7.04
CA GLN A 137 -3.38 12.10 -6.53
C GLN A 137 -3.98 11.14 -5.51
N VAL A 138 -4.76 11.67 -4.55
CA VAL A 138 -5.42 10.86 -3.53
C VAL A 138 -6.45 9.92 -4.17
N ARG A 139 -7.30 10.44 -5.07
CA ARG A 139 -8.28 9.62 -5.81
C ARG A 139 -7.62 8.56 -6.68
N TYR A 140 -6.49 8.87 -7.32
CA TYR A 140 -5.74 7.89 -8.09
C TYR A 140 -5.27 6.75 -7.20
N LEU A 141 -4.69 7.06 -6.04
CA LEU A 141 -4.19 6.05 -5.11
C LEU A 141 -5.32 5.19 -4.55
N ALA A 142 -6.42 5.81 -4.10
CA ALA A 142 -7.61 5.12 -3.61
C ALA A 142 -8.19 4.16 -4.68
N ASN A 143 -8.37 4.64 -5.92
CA ASN A 143 -8.83 3.79 -7.01
C ASN A 143 -7.83 2.68 -7.37
N THR A 144 -6.53 2.92 -7.23
CA THR A 144 -5.50 1.89 -7.46
C THR A 144 -5.56 0.80 -6.40
N LEU A 145 -5.76 1.15 -5.13
CA LEU A 145 -6.00 0.18 -4.05
C LEU A 145 -7.25 -0.67 -4.31
N ARG A 146 -8.37 -0.02 -4.66
CA ARG A 146 -9.61 -0.72 -5.00
C ARG A 146 -9.46 -1.63 -6.22
N ARG A 147 -8.68 -1.22 -7.23
CA ARG A 147 -8.34 -2.11 -8.36
C ARG A 147 -7.50 -3.28 -7.88
N ALA A 148 -6.45 -3.06 -7.09
CA ALA A 148 -5.59 -4.12 -6.59
C ALA A 148 -6.36 -5.16 -5.76
N ALA A 149 -7.40 -4.74 -5.04
CA ALA A 149 -8.26 -5.60 -4.22
C ALA A 149 -9.29 -6.45 -5.01
N ARG A 150 -9.45 -6.24 -6.32
CA ARG A 150 -10.32 -7.07 -7.20
C ARG A 150 -9.59 -8.29 -7.73
#